data_AF-A0A5B6THG1-F1
#
_entry.id   AF-A0A5B6THG1-F1
#
_cell.length_a   1.000
_cell.length_b   1.000
_cell.length_c   1.000
_cell.angle_alpha   90.00
_cell.angle_beta   90.00
_cell.angle_gamma   90.00
#
_symmetry.space_group_name_H-M   'P 1'
#
loop_
_entity.id
_entity.type
_entity.pdbx_description
1 polymer ?
#
loop_
_entity_poly.entity_id
_entity_poly.type
_entity_poly.pdbx_seq_one_letter_code
_entity_poly.pdbx_strand_id
1 'polypeptide(L)' 'MAFRPSALLLNFMLTVSFLILMWRLEDPNIFVTLAAFVGFMMFVVIKIIIVLRDRKSKSSK' A
#
# COMPACT_ATOMS: atom_id res chain seq x y z
N MET A 1 -9.42 12.14 -18.70
CA MET A 1 -8.90 11.78 -17.37
C MET A 1 -9.44 10.40 -17.01
N ALA A 2 -8.71 9.32 -17.31
CA ALA A 2 -9.22 7.97 -17.08
C ALA A 2 -9.18 7.68 -15.57
N PHE A 3 -10.34 7.81 -14.93
CA PHE A 3 -10.57 7.36 -13.56
C PHE A 3 -10.37 5.85 -13.56
N ARG A 4 -9.19 5.39 -13.12
CA ARG A 4 -8.91 3.95 -13.00
C ARG A 4 -9.40 3.54 -11.62
N PRO A 5 -10.55 2.85 -11.49
CA PRO A 5 -11.11 2.47 -10.20
C PRO A 5 -10.11 1.66 -9.35
N SER A 6 -9.20 0.93 -10.01
CA SER A 6 -8.08 0.24 -9.37
C SER A 6 -7.10 1.15 -8.62
N ALA A 7 -6.87 2.38 -9.09
CA ALA A 7 -5.99 3.34 -8.42
C ALA A 7 -6.63 3.88 -7.13
N LEU A 8 -7.94 4.14 -7.14
CA LEU A 8 -8.68 4.55 -5.94
C LEU A 8 -8.74 3.43 -4.91
N LEU A 9 -9.00 2.19 -5.35
CA LEU A 9 -9.05 1.03 -4.46
C LEU A 9 -7.67 0.75 -3.83
N LEU A 10 -6.58 0.82 -4.60
CA LEU A 10 -5.22 0.70 -4.08
C LEU A 10 -4.86 1.81 -3.09
N ASN A 11 -5.32 3.05 -3.33
CA ASN A 11 -5.13 4.14 -2.38
C ASN A 11 -5.92 3.89 -1.09
N PHE A 12 -7.18 3.47 -1.19
CA PHE A 12 -8.02 3.13 -0.04
C PHE A 12 -7.42 2.00 0.80
N MET A 13 -6.98 0.91 0.16
CA MET A 13 -6.30 -0.20 0.85
C MET A 13 -5.03 0.25 1.58
N LEU A 14 -4.29 1.21 1.02
CA LEU A 14 -3.07 1.73 1.64
C LEU A 14 -3.40 2.58 2.88
N THR A 15 -4.45 3.41 2.80
CA THR A 15 -4.95 4.18 3.94
C THR A 15 -5.45 3.26 5.06
N VAL A 16 -6.21 2.21 4.74
CA VAL A 16 -6.68 1.21 5.72
C VAL A 16 -5.49 0.49 6.37
N SER A 17 -4.50 0.08 5.57
CA SER A 17 -3.30 -0.58 6.09
C SER A 17 -2.48 0.33 7.02
N PHE A 18 -2.42 1.64 6.71
CA PHE A 18 -1.76 2.63 7.57
C PHE A 18 -2.52 2.88 8.87
N LEU A 19 -3.87 2.92 8.83
CA LEU A 19 -4.70 3.03 10.03
C LEU A 19 -4.50 1.82 10.96
N ILE A 20 -4.44 0.61 10.40
CA ILE A 20 -4.18 -0.61 11.18
C ILE A 20 -2.80 -0.54 11.84
N LEU A 21 -1.78 -0.04 11.13
CA LEU A 21 -0.44 0.16 11.69
C LEU A 21 -0.46 1.14 12.87
N MET A 22 -1.12 2.30 12.69
CA MET A 22 -1.27 3.32 13.74
C MET A 22 -2.01 2.77 14.96
N TRP A 23 -3.10 2.02 14.76
CA TRP A 23 -3.83 1.38 15.86
C TRP A 23 -2.94 0.40 16.62
N ARG A 24 -2.13 -0.39 15.91
CA ARG A 24 -1.24 -1.40 16.49
C ARG A 24 0.07 -0.85 17.05
N LEU A 25 0.29 0.45 17.00
CA LEU A 25 1.43 1.09 17.67
C LEU A 25 1.23 1.22 19.19
N GLU A 26 -0.03 1.20 19.64
CA GLU A 26 -0.40 1.25 21.07
C GLU A 26 -0.32 -0.12 21.75
N ASP A 27 -0.16 -1.20 20.99
CA ASP A 27 0.03 -2.54 21.54
C ASP A 27 1.41 -2.63 22.25
N PRO A 28 1.48 -3.12 23.50
CA PRO A 28 2.74 -3.27 24.22
C PRO A 28 3.67 -4.34 23.60
N ASN A 29 3.17 -5.10 22.63
CA ASN A 29 3.84 -6.24 22.04
C ASN A 29 4.50 -5.86 20.70
N ILE A 30 5.77 -5.46 20.76
CA ILE A 30 6.52 -4.89 19.64
C ILE A 30 6.59 -5.81 18.41
N PHE A 31 6.51 -7.13 18.60
CA PHE A 31 6.51 -8.10 17.50
C PHE A 31 5.28 -7.96 16.59
N VAL A 32 4.12 -7.61 17.15
CA VAL A 32 2.87 -7.40 16.40
C VAL A 32 2.99 -6.13 15.57
N THR A 33 3.49 -5.06 16.15
CA THR A 33 3.76 -3.79 15.46
C THR A 33 4.79 -3.99 14.33
N LEU A 34 5.84 -4.79 14.57
CA LEU A 34 6.84 -5.13 13.56
C LEU A 34 6.24 -5.94 12.40
N ALA A 35 5.42 -6.95 12.68
CA ALA A 35 4.75 -7.74 11.65
C ALA A 35 3.79 -6.89 10.80
N ALA A 36 3.01 -6.00 11.44
CA ALA A 36 2.14 -5.05 10.75
C ALA A 36 2.95 -4.07 9.89
N PHE A 37 4.09 -3.59 10.38
CA PHE A 37 5.00 -2.71 9.64
C PHE A 37 5.58 -3.39 8.40
N VAL A 38 6.06 -4.63 8.54
CA VAL A 38 6.59 -5.41 7.42
C VAL A 38 5.50 -5.66 6.37
N GLY A 39 4.28 -6.02 6.80
CA GLY A 39 3.13 -6.18 5.90
C GLY A 39 2.79 -4.89 5.15
N PHE A 40 2.81 -3.74 5.84
CA PHE A 40 2.59 -2.43 5.23
C PHE A 40 3.67 -2.09 4.19
N MET A 41 4.96 -2.28 4.53
CA MET A 41 6.08 -2.03 3.62
C MET A 41 5.99 -2.91 2.37
N MET A 42 5.63 -4.18 2.52
CA MET A 42 5.44 -5.09 1.37
C MET A 42 4.31 -4.61 0.45
N PHE A 43 3.20 -4.12 1.01
CA PHE A 43 2.08 -3.56 0.25
C PHE A 43 2.47 -2.29 -0.52
N VAL A 44 3.25 -1.40 0.09
CA VAL A 44 3.79 -0.19 -0.55
C VAL A 44 4.67 -0.56 -1.75
N VAL A 45 5.57 -1.54 -1.59
CA VAL A 45 6.45 -2.02 -2.68
C VAL A 45 5.62 -2.57 -3.84
N ILE A 46 4.61 -3.40 -3.57
CA ILE A 46 3.72 -3.94 -4.60
C ILE A 46 3.01 -2.81 -5.36
N LYS A 47 2.50 -1.79 -4.65
CA LYS A 47 1.87 -0.63 -5.29
C LYS A 47 2.84 0.13 -6.19
N ILE A 48 4.08 0.36 -5.74
CA ILE A 48 5.11 1.03 -6.54
C ILE A 48 5.38 0.22 -7.82
N ILE A 49 5.54 -1.10 -7.72
CA ILE A 49 5.76 -1.98 -8.88
C ILE A 49 4.58 -1.90 -9.86
N ILE A 50 3.34 -1.95 -9.37
CA ILE A 50 2.13 -1.84 -10.19
C ILE A 50 2.11 -0.48 -10.91
N VAL A 51 2.39 0.62 -10.20
CA VAL A 51 2.42 1.97 -10.79
C VAL A 51 3.52 2.12 -11.82
N LEU A 52 4.74 1.61 -11.56
CA LEU A 52 5.86 1.65 -12.50
C LEU A 52 5.56 0.82 -13.75
N ARG A 53 5.00 -0.39 -13.58
CA ARG A 53 4.57 -1.25 -14.69
C ARG A 53 3.49 -0.56 -15.53
N ASP A 54 2.54 0.11 -14.88
CA ASP A 54 1.47 0.83 -15.56
C ASP A 54 1.97 2.04 -16.36
N ARG A 55 2.92 2.80 -15.79
CA ARG A 55 3.60 3.90 -16.48
C ARG A 55 4.40 3.39 -17.68
N LYS A 56 5.12 2.28 -17.55
CA LYS A 56 5.87 1.66 -18.65
C LYS A 56 4.94 1.20 -19.79
N SER A 57 3.78 0.63 -19.45
CA SER A 57 2.76 0.23 -20.43
C SER A 57 2.18 1.41 -21.20
N LYS A 58 2.02 2.59 -20.58
CA LYS A 58 1.55 3.80 -21.25
C LYS A 58 2.59 4.48 -22.12
N SER A 59 3.88 4.37 -21.78
CA SER A 59 4.98 4.98 -22.55
C SER A 59 5.30 4.23 -23.86
N SER A 60 4.75 3.02 -24.03
CA SER A 60 4.99 2.18 -25.22
C SER A 60 3.85 2.23 -26.24
N LYS A 61 2.82 3.06 -26.02
CA LYS A 61 1.76 3.36 -26.98
C LYS A 61 1.97 4.76 -27.53
#